data_AF-A0A7W0PHV5-F1
#
_entry.id   AF-A0A7W0PHV5-F1
#
_cell.length_a   1.000
_cell.length_b   1.000
_cell.length_c   1.000
_cell.angle_alpha   90.00
_cell.angle_beta   90.00
_cell.angle_gamma   90.00
#
_symmetry.space_group_name_H-M   'P 1'
#
loop_
_entity.id
_entity.type
_entity.pdbx_description
1 polymer ?
#
loop_
_entity_poly.entity_id
_entity_poly.type
_entity_poly.pdbx_seq_one_letter_code
_entity_poly.pdbx_strand_id
1 'polypeptide(L)'
;MTKRRLVAVLGYSNGHAERELHPDCATRLARAAEETTLGDAVLFSGRQRRGSASEAERMARGWTGRAGQVLLDTAARSTYGNVLGAAAAARAVSAGEVVVVTSGWHGRARRSL
;
A
#
# COMPACT_ATOMS: atom_id res chain seq x y z
N MET A 1 -20.24 8.46 14.14
CA MET A 1 -19.79 7.49 13.10
C MET A 1 -18.27 7.47 13.12
N THR A 2 -17.64 6.32 13.31
CA THR A 2 -16.20 6.15 13.14
C THR A 2 -15.86 6.39 11.66
N LYS A 3 -14.96 7.32 11.36
CA LYS A 3 -14.54 7.57 9.98
C LYS A 3 -13.75 6.38 9.48
N ARG A 4 -14.00 5.95 8.23
CA ARG A 4 -13.26 4.88 7.58
C ARG A 4 -11.77 5.24 7.51
N ARG A 5 -10.89 4.28 7.77
CA ARG A 5 -9.44 4.43 7.56
C ARG A 5 -9.04 3.85 6.21
N LEU A 6 -8.02 4.43 5.60
CA LEU A 6 -7.28 3.82 4.50
C LEU A 6 -5.92 3.35 5.01
N VAL A 7 -5.63 2.05 4.89
CA VAL A 7 -4.30 1.49 5.15
C VAL A 7 -3.54 1.38 3.82
N ALA A 8 -2.55 2.23 3.58
CA ALA A 8 -1.75 2.25 2.37
C ALA A 8 -0.44 1.48 2.57
N VAL A 9 -0.29 0.34 1.88
CA VAL A 9 0.91 -0.50 1.89
C VAL A 9 1.77 -0.14 0.69
N LEU A 10 2.97 0.39 0.97
CA LEU A 10 3.87 0.84 -0.08
C LEU A 10 4.79 -0.30 -0.51
N GLY A 11 4.85 -0.54 -1.81
CA GLY A 11 5.74 -1.50 -2.43
C GLY A 11 7.21 -1.09 -2.30
N TYR A 12 8.08 -2.02 -2.68
CA TYR A 12 9.52 -1.85 -2.73
C TYR A 12 10.00 -2.03 -4.17
N SER A 13 11.13 -1.39 -4.50
CA SER A 13 11.78 -1.58 -5.80
C SER A 13 13.28 -1.49 -5.61
N ASN A 14 14.00 -2.58 -5.86
CA ASN A 14 15.47 -2.62 -5.93
C ASN A 14 16.01 -2.37 -7.35
N GLY A 15 15.14 -2.05 -8.32
CA GLY A 15 15.51 -1.83 -9.72
C GLY A 15 15.46 -3.06 -10.63
N HIS A 16 15.22 -4.26 -10.09
CA HIS A 16 15.12 -5.50 -10.87
C HIS A 16 13.67 -5.91 -11.15
N ALA A 17 13.47 -6.70 -12.21
CA ALA A 17 12.17 -7.28 -12.53
C ALA A 17 11.94 -8.52 -11.68
N GLU A 18 11.20 -8.37 -10.59
CA GLU A 18 10.85 -9.49 -9.72
C GLU A 18 9.64 -10.25 -10.27
N ARG A 19 9.62 -11.57 -10.04
CA ARG A 19 8.47 -12.45 -10.35
C ARG A 19 7.58 -12.65 -9.13
N GLU A 20 8.19 -12.67 -7.96
CA GLU A 20 7.56 -12.92 -6.66
C GLU A 20 7.44 -11.63 -5.86
N LEU A 21 6.69 -11.70 -4.76
CA LEU A 21 6.53 -10.59 -3.83
C LEU A 21 7.85 -10.37 -3.09
N HIS A 22 8.35 -9.12 -3.05
CA HIS A 22 9.59 -8.83 -2.35
C HIS A 22 9.44 -9.12 -0.85
N PRO A 23 10.44 -9.69 -0.15
CA PRO A 23 10.35 -10.01 1.28
C PRO A 23 9.93 -8.83 2.16
N ASP A 24 10.49 -7.63 1.95
CA ASP A 24 10.06 -6.42 2.67
C ASP A 24 8.59 -6.08 2.43
N CYS A 25 8.09 -6.30 1.20
CA CYS A 25 6.68 -6.11 0.89
C CYS A 25 5.83 -7.16 1.60
N ALA A 26 6.29 -8.41 1.70
CA ALA A 26 5.63 -9.46 2.47
C ALA A 26 5.52 -9.11 3.95
N THR A 27 6.59 -8.59 4.57
CA THR A 27 6.54 -8.11 5.96
C THR A 27 5.57 -6.94 6.14
N ARG A 28 5.56 -5.97 5.22
CA ARG A 28 4.59 -4.86 5.23
C ARG A 28 3.16 -5.37 5.07
N LEU A 29 2.95 -6.36 4.21
CA LEU A 29 1.66 -6.96 3.96
C LEU A 29 1.13 -7.70 5.19
N ALA A 30 1.98 -8.49 5.87
CA ALA A 30 1.64 -9.13 7.13
C ALA A 30 1.29 -8.10 8.20
N ARG A 31 2.10 -7.04 8.35
CA ARG A 31 1.81 -5.97 9.30
C ARG A 31 0.50 -5.25 9.01
N ALA A 32 0.19 -5.01 7.74
CA ALA A 32 -1.08 -4.42 7.34
C ALA A 32 -2.24 -5.36 7.67
N ALA A 33 -2.09 -6.68 7.47
CA ALA A 33 -3.11 -7.66 7.80
C ALA A 33 -3.47 -7.69 9.28
N GLU A 34 -2.48 -7.51 10.17
CA GLU A 34 -2.68 -7.38 11.61
C GLU A 34 -3.43 -6.08 11.99
N GLU A 35 -3.23 -5.00 11.25
CA GLU A 35 -3.79 -3.67 11.55
C GLU A 35 -5.21 -3.46 10.99
N THR A 36 -5.52 -4.13 9.88
CA THR A 36 -6.78 -3.92 9.14
C THR A 36 -7.96 -4.69 9.72
N THR A 37 -9.13 -4.05 9.66
CA THR A 37 -10.44 -4.63 9.97
C THR A 37 -11.38 -4.51 8.77
N LEU A 38 -12.56 -5.16 8.82
CA LEU A 38 -13.57 -5.03 7.77
C LEU A 38 -14.09 -3.59 7.57
N GLY A 39 -13.93 -2.71 8.56
CA GLY A 39 -14.29 -1.30 8.42
C GLY A 39 -13.32 -0.52 7.53
N ASP A 40 -12.10 -1.02 7.37
CA ASP A 40 -11.02 -0.33 6.67
C ASP A 40 -11.06 -0.58 5.17
N ALA A 41 -10.42 0.31 4.42
CA ALA A 41 -9.97 0.05 3.06
C ALA A 41 -8.44 -0.14 3.07
N VAL A 42 -7.92 -0.97 2.17
CA VAL A 42 -6.48 -1.15 1.98
C VAL A 42 -6.09 -0.78 0.56
N LEU A 43 -4.99 -0.05 0.41
CA LEU A 43 -4.37 0.26 -0.88
C LEU A 43 -3.01 -0.45 -0.97
N PHE A 44 -2.83 -1.23 -2.03
CA PHE A 44 -1.52 -1.75 -2.41
C PHE A 44 -0.96 -0.85 -3.53
N SER A 45 0.12 -0.12 -3.24
CA SER A 45 0.77 0.76 -4.21
C SER A 45 2.13 0.20 -4.59
N GLY A 46 2.39 0.01 -5.87
CA GLY A 46 3.62 -0.63 -6.33
C GLY A 46 3.66 -0.80 -7.84
N ARG A 47 4.74 -0.34 -8.44
CA ARG A 47 4.87 -0.21 -9.90
C ARG A 47 4.84 -1.55 -10.64
N GLN A 48 4.25 -1.55 -11.84
CA GLN A 48 4.54 -2.54 -12.88
C GLN A 48 5.88 -2.26 -13.61
N ARG A 49 6.67 -3.32 -13.84
CA ARG A 49 7.81 -3.31 -14.76
C ARG A 49 7.49 -4.24 -15.95
N ARG A 50 8.10 -3.96 -17.12
CA ARG A 50 7.67 -4.53 -18.42
C ARG A 50 7.53 -6.06 -18.36
N GLY A 51 6.37 -6.56 -18.78
CA GLY A 51 6.12 -8.00 -18.95
C GLY A 51 5.83 -8.79 -17.66
N SER A 52 5.82 -8.15 -16.49
CA SER A 52 5.46 -8.80 -15.22
C SER A 52 4.24 -8.14 -14.57
N ALA A 53 3.65 -8.84 -13.60
CA ALA A 53 2.75 -8.21 -12.64
C ALA A 53 3.49 -7.09 -11.89
N SER A 54 2.73 -6.10 -11.45
CA SER A 54 3.14 -5.07 -10.51
C SER A 54 3.29 -5.61 -9.10
N GLU A 55 4.04 -4.88 -8.27
CA GLU A 55 4.16 -5.21 -6.85
C GLU A 55 2.83 -5.08 -6.12
N ALA A 56 1.97 -4.13 -6.55
CA ALA A 56 0.61 -4.00 -6.05
C ALA A 56 -0.23 -5.27 -6.31
N GLU A 57 -0.17 -5.81 -7.53
CA GLU A 57 -0.88 -7.05 -7.87
C GLU A 57 -0.33 -8.27 -7.14
N ARG A 58 0.99 -8.31 -6.89
CA ARG A 58 1.60 -9.36 -6.06
C ARG A 58 1.14 -9.28 -4.61
N MET A 59 1.10 -8.07 -4.04
CA MET A 59 0.56 -7.84 -2.70
C MET A 59 -0.91 -8.28 -2.62
N ALA A 60 -1.74 -7.97 -3.63
CA ALA A 60 -3.12 -8.46 -3.65
C ALA A 60 -3.23 -9.99 -3.70
N ARG A 61 -2.38 -10.68 -4.47
CA ARG A 61 -2.36 -12.14 -4.48
C ARG A 61 -1.92 -12.75 -3.16
N GLY A 62 -1.01 -12.09 -2.45
CA GLY A 62 -0.53 -12.53 -1.14
C GLY A 62 -1.37 -12.07 0.06
N TRP A 63 -2.44 -11.31 -0.17
CA TRP A 63 -3.22 -10.70 0.90
C TRP A 63 -4.07 -11.72 1.64
N THR A 64 -3.88 -11.80 2.96
CA THR A 64 -4.62 -12.68 3.88
C THR A 64 -5.41 -11.92 4.94
N GLY A 65 -5.28 -10.60 5.00
CA GLY A 65 -5.96 -9.75 5.97
C GLY A 65 -7.42 -9.48 5.64
N ARG A 66 -8.11 -8.79 6.54
CA ARG A 66 -9.53 -8.42 6.39
C ARG A 66 -9.64 -6.93 6.11
N ALA A 67 -10.20 -6.58 4.97
CA ALA A 67 -10.56 -5.21 4.62
C ALA A 67 -11.93 -5.22 3.93
N GLY A 68 -12.73 -4.19 4.16
CA GLY A 68 -14.01 -4.04 3.45
C GLY A 68 -13.84 -3.65 1.98
N GLN A 69 -12.64 -3.19 1.60
CA GLN A 69 -12.28 -2.85 0.24
C GLN A 69 -10.77 -2.96 0.03
N VAL A 70 -10.36 -3.52 -1.11
CA VAL A 70 -8.96 -3.61 -1.56
C VAL A 70 -8.80 -2.79 -2.83
N LEU A 71 -7.80 -1.91 -2.87
CA LEU A 71 -7.46 -1.03 -3.99
C LEU A 71 -6.04 -1.30 -4.48
N LEU A 72 -5.81 -1.09 -5.77
CA LEU A 72 -4.50 -1.22 -6.40
C LEU A 72 -4.07 0.08 -7.05
N ASP A 73 -2.82 0.47 -6.80
CA ASP A 73 -2.11 1.52 -7.54
C ASP A 73 -0.85 0.91 -8.16
N THR A 74 -0.93 0.60 -9.45
CA THR A 74 0.15 -0.01 -10.24
C THR A 74 1.05 1.02 -10.93
N ALA A 75 0.68 2.31 -10.83
CA ALA A 75 1.26 3.39 -11.62
C ALA A 75 2.38 4.13 -10.87
N ALA A 76 2.36 4.11 -9.53
CA ALA A 76 3.32 4.85 -8.74
C ALA A 76 4.79 4.45 -9.03
N ARG A 77 5.64 5.46 -9.25
CA ARG A 77 7.06 5.28 -9.61
C ARG A 77 8.04 5.87 -8.59
N SER A 78 7.53 6.50 -7.55
CA SER A 78 8.30 7.20 -6.52
C SER A 78 7.50 7.26 -5.23
N THR A 79 8.18 7.57 -4.12
CA THR A 79 7.51 7.82 -2.83
C THR A 79 6.48 8.94 -2.92
N TYR A 80 6.78 10.02 -3.65
CA TYR A 80 5.81 11.08 -3.91
C TYR A 80 4.58 10.58 -4.69
N GLY A 81 4.79 9.74 -5.71
CA GLY A 81 3.71 9.09 -6.44
C GLY A 81 2.84 8.21 -5.54
N ASN A 82 3.46 7.43 -4.64
CA ASN A 82 2.74 6.63 -3.64
C ASN A 82 1.85 7.51 -2.74
N VAL A 83 2.35 8.67 -2.29
CA VAL A 83 1.57 9.61 -1.47
C VAL A 83 0.39 10.19 -2.24
N LEU A 84 0.59 10.60 -3.50
CA LEU A 84 -0.51 11.08 -4.34
C LEU A 84 -1.56 10.00 -4.59
N GLY A 85 -1.13 8.77 -4.87
CA GLY A 85 -2.01 7.61 -5.01
C GLY A 85 -2.81 7.33 -3.74
N ALA A 86 -2.15 7.35 -2.57
CA ALA A 86 -2.81 7.19 -1.27
C ALA A 86 -3.83 8.31 -1.00
N ALA A 87 -3.51 9.57 -1.30
CA ALA A 87 -4.43 10.68 -1.12
C ALA A 87 -5.65 10.59 -2.07
N ALA A 88 -5.44 10.17 -3.32
CA ALA A 88 -6.53 9.93 -4.27
C ALA A 88 -7.43 8.77 -3.81
N ALA A 89 -6.83 7.66 -3.37
CA ALA A 89 -7.56 6.53 -2.82
C ALA A 89 -8.36 6.91 -1.57
N ALA A 90 -7.76 7.69 -0.66
CA ALA A 90 -8.41 8.14 0.56
C ALA A 90 -9.68 8.95 0.26
N ARG A 91 -9.60 9.86 -0.72
CA ARG A 91 -10.78 10.59 -1.21
C ARG A 91 -11.83 9.66 -1.81
N ALA A 92 -11.41 8.70 -2.66
CA ALA A 92 -12.33 7.77 -3.31
C ALA A 92 -13.12 6.90 -2.32
N VAL A 93 -12.53 6.53 -1.18
CA VAL A 93 -13.20 5.73 -0.13
C VAL A 93 -13.76 6.58 1.01
N SER A 94 -13.71 7.90 0.89
CA SER A 94 -14.10 8.85 1.96
C SER A 94 -13.42 8.56 3.30
N ALA A 95 -12.14 8.20 3.27
CA ALA A 95 -11.36 7.94 4.47
C ALA A 95 -11.08 9.23 5.26
N GLY A 96 -11.26 9.17 6.57
CA GLY A 96 -10.92 10.26 7.49
C GLY A 96 -9.49 10.20 8.02
N GLU A 97 -8.80 9.08 7.80
CA GLU A 97 -7.44 8.80 8.26
C GLU A 97 -6.72 7.94 7.23
N VAL A 98 -5.42 8.20 7.04
CA VAL A 98 -4.52 7.39 6.21
C VAL A 98 -3.41 6.84 7.07
N VAL A 99 -3.34 5.52 7.18
CA VAL A 99 -2.26 4.78 7.84
C VAL A 99 -1.30 4.30 6.75
N VAL A 100 -0.04 4.71 6.80
CA VAL A 100 0.96 4.29 5.81
C VAL A 100 1.83 3.19 6.38
N VAL A 101 1.81 2.01 5.74
CA VAL A 101 2.69 0.88 6.05
C VAL A 101 3.88 0.90 5.10
N THR A 102 5.05 1.20 5.64
CA THR A 102 6.30 1.38 4.90
C THR A 102 7.50 0.95 5.75
N SER A 103 8.71 0.98 5.21
CA SER A 103 9.94 0.71 5.97
C SER A 103 10.21 1.80 7.01
N GLY A 104 10.86 1.44 8.12
CA GLY A 104 11.23 2.36 9.21
C GLY A 104 12.14 3.52 8.75
N TRP A 105 12.83 3.38 7.62
CA TRP A 105 13.60 4.47 6.99
C TRP A 105 12.73 5.69 6.67
N HIS A 106 11.49 5.47 6.23
CA HIS A 106 10.53 6.54 5.94
C HIS A 106 9.90 7.15 7.20
N GLY A 107 10.04 6.50 8.36
CA GLY A 107 9.52 6.98 9.65
C GLY A 107 10.15 8.31 10.11
N ARG A 108 11.26 8.74 9.49
CA ARG A 108 11.89 10.06 9.76
C ARG A 108 11.17 11.21 9.05
N ALA A 109 10.35 10.95 8.02
CA ALA A 109 9.59 11.95 7.28
C ALA A 109 8.23 12.31 7.93
N ARG A 110 8.00 11.88 9.18
CA ARG A 110 6.69 11.92 9.89
C ARG A 110 6.17 13.30 10.29
N ARG A 111 6.83 14.42 9.93
CA ARG A 111 6.54 15.77 10.45
C ARG A 111 6.56 16.89 9.40
N SER A 112 6.02 16.67 8.21
CA SER A 112 5.95 17.76 7.23
C SER A 112 4.79 17.62 6.23
N LEU A 113 3.58 17.40 6.75
CA LEU A 113 2.33 17.78 6.10
C LEU A 113 1.44 18.46 7.13
#